data_AF-A0A970ACF5-F1
#
_entry.id   AF-A0A970ACF5-F1
#
_cell.length_a   1.000
_cell.length_b   1.000
_cell.length_c   1.000
_cell.angle_alpha   90.00
_cell.angle_beta   90.00
_cell.angle_gamma   90.00
#
_symmetry.space_group_name_H-M   'P 1'
#
loop_
_entity.id
_entity.type
_entity.pdbx_description
1 polymer ?
#
loop_
_entity_poly.entity_id
_entity_poly.type
_entity_poly.pdbx_seq_one_letter_code
_entity_poly.pdbx_strand_id
1 'polypeptide(L)'
;MTKSKNDTTKTKDVIKGDLQKVKREFAESSQQLMAKLQGRLTAGEKQIVTYADKTGATFDETSPHFSGTLNETTLYSALRLTLEDKTGIKLPPTNNGLGYNNLIYIALLLARMQKDAMGEYYGSNAKLFSVLAIEEPEAHLHPSLQYRFLKFLNDNMKSNVRQIFISTHSPNITAASKLDNLIVLNKATEEIEVAYPGRVFDLKDKDDKASKSYVERYLDVTKSDMLFAKRIILVEG
;
A
#
# COMPACT_ATOMS: atom_id res chain seq x y z
N MET A 1 14.04 18.50 -0.67
CA MET A 1 14.16 17.16 -1.31
C MET A 1 14.10 17.18 -2.85
N THR A 2 13.69 18.25 -3.53
CA THR A 2 13.37 18.23 -4.97
C THR A 2 14.46 18.70 -5.95
N LYS A 3 15.55 19.35 -5.51
CA LYS A 3 16.56 19.88 -6.46
C LYS A 3 17.65 18.91 -6.90
N SER A 4 17.98 17.87 -6.13
CA SER A 4 19.13 17.00 -6.44
C SER A 4 18.82 15.80 -7.33
N LYS A 5 17.54 15.47 -7.56
CA LYS A 5 17.14 14.28 -8.35
C LYS A 5 16.95 14.54 -9.85
N ASN A 6 16.88 15.81 -10.28
CA ASN A 6 16.63 16.19 -11.67
C ASN A 6 17.88 16.68 -12.41
N ASP A 7 19.06 16.57 -11.80
CA ASP A 7 20.31 16.99 -12.43
C ASP A 7 20.92 15.80 -13.19
N THR A 8 20.71 15.74 -14.50
CA THR A 8 21.18 14.68 -15.41
C THR A 8 22.70 14.62 -15.57
N THR A 9 23.45 15.48 -14.88
CA THR A 9 24.91 15.62 -14.98
C THR A 9 25.71 14.88 -13.91
N LYS A 10 25.09 14.34 -12.86
CA LYS A 10 25.79 13.69 -11.74
C LYS A 10 25.79 12.16 -11.83
N THR A 11 26.97 11.55 -11.66
CA THR A 11 27.14 10.09 -11.56
C THR A 11 26.39 9.53 -10.34
N LYS A 12 25.84 8.32 -10.43
CA LYS A 12 25.03 7.69 -9.36
C LYS A 12 25.71 7.70 -7.97
N ASP A 13 27.03 7.56 -7.93
CA ASP A 13 27.80 7.58 -6.68
C ASP A 13 27.87 8.96 -6.03
N VAL A 14 27.91 10.03 -6.83
CA VAL A 14 27.88 11.42 -6.33
C VAL A 14 26.52 11.75 -5.74
N ILE A 15 25.43 11.30 -6.39
CA ILE A 15 24.06 11.48 -5.89
C ILE A 15 23.87 10.73 -4.56
N LYS A 16 24.44 9.53 -4.44
CA LYS A 16 24.37 8.71 -3.22
C LYS A 16 25.14 9.33 -2.06
N GLY A 17 26.32 9.90 -2.32
CA GLY A 17 27.12 10.65 -1.35
C GLY A 17 26.42 11.93 -0.88
N ASP A 18 25.88 12.73 -1.80
CA ASP A 18 25.11 13.93 -1.49
C ASP A 18 23.87 13.61 -0.63
N LEU A 19 23.16 12.53 -0.94
CA LEU A 19 21.99 12.06 -0.16
C LEU A 19 22.38 11.63 1.26
N GLN A 20 23.51 10.93 1.43
CA GLN A 20 23.99 10.55 2.76
C GLN A 20 24.37 11.77 3.59
N LYS A 21 25.01 12.78 2.98
CA LYS A 21 25.38 14.02 3.66
C LYS A 21 24.14 14.78 4.16
N VAL A 22 23.14 14.98 3.30
CA VAL A 22 21.88 15.64 3.66
C VAL A 22 21.15 14.89 4.78
N LYS A 23 21.13 13.55 4.71
CA LYS A 23 20.49 12.72 5.74
C LYS A 23 21.19 12.87 7.10
N ARG A 24 22.51 12.99 7.11
CA ARG A 24 23.31 13.20 8.32
C ARG A 24 23.11 14.61 8.90
N GLU A 25 23.17 15.65 8.08
CA GLU A 25 22.91 17.03 8.50
C GLU A 25 21.49 17.20 9.09
N PHE A 26 20.50 16.55 8.48
CA PHE A 26 19.14 16.52 8.99
C PHE A 26 19.05 15.82 10.36
N ALA A 27 19.74 14.69 10.53
CA ALA A 27 19.75 13.95 11.80
C ALA A 27 20.39 14.77 12.93
N GLU A 28 21.55 15.40 12.66
CA GLU A 28 22.25 16.25 13.63
C GLU A 28 21.41 17.48 14.02
N SER A 29 20.81 18.15 13.04
CA SER A 29 19.94 19.31 13.29
C SER A 29 18.66 18.93 14.05
N SER A 30 18.07 17.78 13.71
CA SER A 30 16.86 17.28 14.37
C SER A 30 17.13 16.88 15.83
N GLN A 31 18.30 16.31 16.13
CA GLN A 31 18.71 16.01 17.51
C GLN A 31 18.77 17.26 18.37
N GLN A 32 19.34 18.36 17.86
CA GLN A 32 19.39 19.63 18.59
C GLN A 32 17.99 20.20 18.87
N LEU A 33 17.09 20.12 17.88
CA LEU A 33 15.71 20.55 18.05
C LEU A 33 14.97 19.67 19.08
N MET A 34 15.15 18.36 19.02
CA MET A 34 14.55 17.42 19.97
C MET A 34 15.07 17.61 21.39
N ALA A 35 16.37 17.87 21.58
CA ALA A 35 16.93 18.17 22.89
C ALA A 35 16.28 19.43 23.50
N LYS A 36 16.06 20.48 22.68
CA LYS A 36 15.34 21.68 23.12
C LYS A 36 13.87 21.39 23.44
N LEU A 37 13.22 20.53 22.66
CA LEU A 37 11.80 20.19 22.84
C LEU A 37 11.59 19.30 24.07
N GLN A 38 12.45 18.30 24.27
CA GLN A 38 12.52 17.48 25.49
C GLN A 38 12.77 18.36 26.71
N GLY A 39 13.74 19.28 26.66
CA GLY A 39 14.00 20.22 27.75
C GLY A 39 12.79 21.09 28.11
N ARG A 40 11.96 21.47 27.13
CA ARG A 40 10.67 22.15 27.38
C ARG A 40 9.61 21.22 27.96
N LEU A 41 9.58 19.96 27.53
CA LEU A 41 8.62 18.95 28.01
C LEU A 41 8.95 18.48 29.43
N THR A 42 10.21 18.50 29.86
CA THR A 42 10.62 18.16 31.25
C THR A 42 9.94 19.07 32.29
N ALA A 43 9.62 20.31 31.92
CA ALA A 43 8.85 21.21 32.78
C ALA A 43 7.39 20.75 32.95
N GLY A 44 6.76 20.22 31.89
CA GLY A 44 5.42 19.62 31.94
C GLY A 44 5.40 18.26 32.63
N GLU A 45 6.50 17.51 32.52
CA GLU A 45 6.70 16.22 33.18
C GLU A 45 6.58 16.34 34.71
N LYS A 46 7.18 17.37 35.32
CA LYS A 46 7.01 17.65 36.76
C LYS A 46 5.55 17.83 37.18
N GLN A 47 4.75 18.52 36.36
CA GLN A 47 3.33 18.68 36.66
C GLN A 47 2.57 17.36 36.53
N ILE A 48 2.86 16.57 35.50
CA ILE A 48 2.20 15.28 35.28
C ILE A 48 2.55 14.28 36.37
N VAL A 49 3.81 14.22 36.81
CA VAL A 49 4.24 13.43 37.97
C VAL A 49 3.47 13.88 39.21
N THR A 50 3.39 15.20 39.47
CA THR A 50 2.62 15.75 40.61
C THR A 50 1.13 15.36 40.56
N TYR A 51 0.53 15.35 39.37
CA TYR A 51 -0.87 14.93 39.21
C TYR A 51 -1.03 13.42 39.36
N ALA A 52 -0.11 12.62 38.82
CA ALA A 52 -0.12 11.16 38.96
C ALA A 52 0.04 10.72 40.43
N ASP A 53 0.89 11.41 41.19
CA ASP A 53 1.04 11.22 42.64
C ASP A 53 -0.26 11.55 43.38
N LYS A 54 -0.92 12.65 43.02
CA LYS A 54 -2.19 13.07 43.64
C LYS A 54 -3.36 12.16 43.29
N THR A 55 -3.34 11.51 42.12
CA THR A 55 -4.37 10.56 41.69
C THR A 55 -4.08 9.13 42.15
N GLY A 56 -2.92 8.87 42.75
CA GLY A 56 -2.48 7.53 43.14
C GLY A 56 -2.11 6.63 41.95
N ALA A 57 -1.86 7.22 40.79
CA ALA A 57 -1.52 6.50 39.56
C ALA A 57 -0.02 6.12 39.47
N THR A 58 0.82 6.65 40.36
CA THR A 58 2.21 6.22 40.54
C THR A 58 2.23 4.97 41.43
N PHE A 59 2.20 3.79 40.80
CA PHE A 59 2.33 2.50 41.48
C PHE A 59 3.77 1.98 41.33
N ASP A 60 4.36 1.44 42.41
CA ASP A 60 5.64 0.72 42.36
C ASP A 60 6.84 1.54 41.83
N GLU A 61 6.99 2.79 42.31
CA GLU A 61 8.07 3.73 41.92
C GLU A 61 8.12 4.11 40.42
N THR A 62 7.11 3.75 39.65
CA THR A 62 7.05 4.13 38.23
C THR A 62 6.58 5.58 38.06
N SER A 63 7.38 6.40 37.37
CA SER A 63 7.06 7.79 37.07
C SER A 63 6.87 8.00 35.55
N PRO A 64 5.87 8.79 35.13
CA PRO A 64 5.67 9.09 33.72
C PRO A 64 6.82 9.94 33.17
N HIS A 65 7.55 9.40 32.19
CA HIS A 65 8.67 10.07 31.52
C HIS A 65 8.39 10.27 30.03
N PHE A 66 8.76 11.45 29.50
CA PHE A 66 8.67 11.70 28.06
C PHE A 66 9.99 11.37 27.37
N SER A 67 10.01 10.27 26.62
CA SER A 67 11.11 9.94 25.72
C SER A 67 10.63 9.93 24.27
N GLY A 68 11.54 10.25 23.34
CA GLY A 68 11.19 10.26 21.92
C GLY A 68 12.39 10.58 21.04
N THR A 69 12.52 9.84 19.94
CA THR A 69 13.51 10.11 18.88
C THR A 69 12.77 10.47 17.60
N LEU A 70 13.09 11.62 17.01
CA LEU A 70 12.54 12.02 15.72
C LEU A 70 13.40 11.43 14.60
N ASN A 71 12.89 10.42 13.93
CA ASN A 71 13.45 9.94 12.66
C ASN A 71 12.51 10.33 11.51
N GLU A 72 13.00 10.28 10.26
CA GLU A 72 12.17 10.58 9.08
C GLU A 72 10.86 9.80 9.07
N THR A 73 10.86 8.53 9.49
CA THR A 73 9.65 7.69 9.52
C THR A 73 8.64 8.22 10.54
N THR A 74 9.07 8.62 11.74
CA THR A 74 8.24 9.27 12.77
C THR A 74 7.65 10.59 12.26
N LEU A 75 8.44 11.37 11.52
CA LEU A 75 8.00 12.60 10.88
C LEU A 75 6.91 12.33 9.83
N TYR A 76 7.12 11.36 8.95
CA TYR A 76 6.12 10.97 7.97
C TYR A 76 4.82 10.49 8.64
N SER A 77 4.88 9.80 9.77
CA SER A 77 3.67 9.39 10.51
C SER A 77 2.94 10.55 11.20
N ALA A 78 3.64 11.64 11.54
CA ALA A 78 3.05 12.80 12.20
C ALA A 78 2.41 13.79 11.20
N LEU A 79 2.76 13.70 9.92
CA LEU A 79 2.20 14.57 8.89
C LEU A 79 0.76 14.17 8.55
N ARG A 80 -0.16 15.12 8.70
CA ARG A 80 -1.54 14.95 8.22
C ARG A 80 -1.58 15.09 6.71
N LEU A 81 -2.12 14.10 6.02
CA LEU A 81 -2.41 14.20 4.59
C LEU A 81 -3.56 15.20 4.38
N THR A 82 -3.37 16.19 3.53
CA THR A 82 -4.43 17.12 3.10
C THR A 82 -4.58 17.03 1.59
N LEU A 83 -5.81 16.95 1.10
CA LEU A 83 -6.09 16.89 -0.34
C LEU A 83 -6.40 18.30 -0.83
N GLU A 84 -5.74 18.72 -1.89
CA GLU A 84 -5.96 20.03 -2.52
C GLU A 84 -6.64 19.80 -3.87
N ASP A 85 -7.80 20.41 -4.08
CA ASP A 85 -8.49 20.34 -5.35
C ASP A 85 -7.91 21.34 -6.37
N LYS A 86 -8.37 21.25 -7.64
CA LYS A 86 -7.90 22.14 -8.72
C LYS A 86 -8.27 23.62 -8.52
N THR A 87 -9.13 23.93 -7.55
CA THR A 87 -9.54 25.28 -7.19
C THR A 87 -8.76 25.84 -6.00
N GLY A 88 -7.85 25.04 -5.43
CA GLY A 88 -7.00 25.42 -4.28
C GLY A 88 -7.65 25.16 -2.93
N ILE A 89 -8.82 24.52 -2.89
CA ILE A 89 -9.49 24.17 -1.63
C ILE A 89 -8.79 22.95 -1.04
N LYS A 90 -8.28 23.12 0.18
CA LYS A 90 -7.66 22.05 0.98
C LYS A 90 -8.72 21.37 1.82
N LEU A 91 -9.14 20.18 1.39
CA LEU A 91 -10.09 19.36 2.12
C LEU A 91 -9.34 18.31 2.96
N PRO A 92 -9.73 18.13 4.23
CA PRO A 92 -9.24 17.00 5.00
C PRO A 92 -9.75 15.68 4.35
N PRO A 93 -8.98 14.58 4.40
CA PRO A 93 -9.40 13.28 3.86
C PRO A 93 -10.73 12.78 4.44
N THR A 94 -11.10 13.24 5.64
CA THR A 94 -12.39 12.97 6.28
C THR A 94 -13.60 13.41 5.46
N ASN A 95 -13.43 14.39 4.57
CA ASN A 95 -14.48 14.89 3.70
C ASN A 95 -14.47 14.22 2.32
N ASN A 96 -13.59 13.24 2.11
CA ASN A 96 -13.48 12.50 0.87
C ASN A 96 -14.27 11.19 0.94
N GLY A 97 -14.72 10.68 -0.21
CA GLY A 97 -15.43 9.39 -0.26
C GLY A 97 -14.56 8.23 0.24
N LEU A 98 -15.17 7.28 0.97
CA LEU A 98 -14.48 6.13 1.57
C LEU A 98 -13.59 5.38 0.57
N GLY A 99 -14.06 5.16 -0.65
CA GLY A 99 -13.27 4.51 -1.70
C GLY A 99 -12.00 5.28 -2.10
N TYR A 100 -12.08 6.61 -2.19
CA TYR A 100 -10.90 7.43 -2.49
C TYR A 100 -9.87 7.39 -1.36
N ASN A 101 -10.32 7.39 -0.12
CA ASN A 101 -9.44 7.25 1.04
C ASN A 101 -8.73 5.88 1.04
N ASN A 102 -9.42 4.81 0.66
CA ASN A 102 -8.82 3.49 0.50
C ASN A 102 -7.73 3.49 -0.59
N LEU A 103 -8.00 4.10 -1.76
CA LEU A 103 -7.00 4.21 -2.83
C LEU A 103 -5.75 4.98 -2.39
N ILE A 104 -5.94 6.09 -1.68
CA ILE A 104 -4.85 6.90 -1.13
C ILE A 104 -4.05 6.08 -0.12
N TYR A 105 -4.71 5.38 0.80
CA TYR A 105 -4.07 4.54 1.79
C TYR A 105 -3.21 3.46 1.14
N ILE A 106 -3.76 2.74 0.16
CA ILE A 106 -3.03 1.68 -0.55
C ILE A 106 -1.84 2.27 -1.33
N ALA A 107 -2.01 3.44 -1.96
CA ALA A 107 -0.90 4.11 -2.66
C ALA A 107 0.24 4.50 -1.71
N LEU A 108 -0.08 5.00 -0.51
CA LEU A 108 0.90 5.32 0.53
C LEU A 108 1.60 4.07 1.05
N LEU A 109 0.85 2.98 1.28
CA LEU A 109 1.40 1.70 1.69
C LEU A 109 2.38 1.16 0.64
N LEU A 110 2.01 1.20 -0.65
CA LEU A 110 2.88 0.78 -1.76
C LEU A 110 4.14 1.64 -1.86
N ALA A 111 4.02 2.97 -1.70
CA ALA A 111 5.17 3.86 -1.68
C ALA A 111 6.11 3.55 -0.50
N ARG A 112 5.55 3.20 0.66
CA ARG A 112 6.33 2.76 1.82
C ARG A 112 7.03 1.42 1.56
N MET A 113 6.32 0.44 1.00
CA MET A 113 6.89 -0.87 0.64
C MET A 113 8.02 -0.72 -0.38
N GLN A 114 7.86 0.16 -1.37
CA GLN A 114 8.93 0.51 -2.31
C GLN A 114 10.16 1.05 -1.57
N LYS A 115 9.99 2.02 -0.66
CA LYS A 115 11.10 2.57 0.13
C LYS A 115 11.81 1.48 0.94
N ASP A 116 11.05 0.58 1.56
CA ASP A 116 11.58 -0.48 2.41
C ASP A 116 12.26 -1.61 1.60
N ALA A 117 11.92 -1.78 0.33
CA ALA A 117 12.57 -2.73 -0.59
C ALA A 117 13.86 -2.17 -1.23
N MET A 118 14.09 -0.85 -1.19
CA MET A 118 15.29 -0.24 -1.77
C MET A 118 16.54 -0.52 -0.93
N GLY A 119 17.41 -1.38 -1.45
CA GLY A 119 18.74 -1.66 -0.87
C GLY A 119 19.64 -0.43 -0.70
N GLU A 120 19.41 0.62 -1.49
CA GLU A 120 20.11 1.92 -1.34
C GLU A 120 19.77 2.62 -0.01
N TYR A 121 18.60 2.37 0.57
CA TYR A 121 18.14 3.04 1.81
C TYR A 121 18.35 2.20 3.06
N TYR A 122 18.26 0.88 2.97
CA TYR A 122 18.32 -0.05 4.12
C TYR A 122 19.43 -1.09 4.06
N GLY A 123 20.25 -1.14 3.00
CA GLY A 123 21.36 -2.10 2.89
C GLY A 123 20.91 -3.54 3.06
N SER A 124 21.47 -4.25 4.04
CA SER A 124 21.12 -5.63 4.40
C SER A 124 19.73 -5.80 5.02
N ASN A 125 19.09 -4.72 5.51
CA ASN A 125 17.76 -4.75 6.11
C ASN A 125 16.63 -4.46 5.09
N ALA A 126 16.95 -4.38 3.80
CA ALA A 126 15.95 -4.18 2.76
C ALA A 126 15.01 -5.39 2.67
N LYS A 127 13.70 -5.13 2.65
CA LYS A 127 12.69 -6.19 2.52
C LYS A 127 12.62 -6.66 1.07
N LEU A 128 13.31 -7.74 0.73
CA LEU A 128 13.36 -8.30 -0.63
C LEU A 128 12.07 -8.99 -1.09
N PHE A 129 11.27 -9.49 -0.13
CA PHE A 129 10.02 -10.20 -0.38
C PHE A 129 8.88 -9.52 0.36
N SER A 130 8.22 -8.59 -0.33
CA SER A 130 7.04 -7.89 0.16
C SER A 130 5.79 -8.51 -0.45
N VAL A 131 4.87 -8.93 0.41
CA VAL A 131 3.54 -9.46 0.05
C VAL A 131 2.51 -8.42 0.45
N LEU A 132 1.56 -8.16 -0.44
CA LEU A 132 0.40 -7.31 -0.19
C LEU A 132 -0.87 -8.15 -0.34
N ALA A 133 -1.69 -8.19 0.69
CA ALA A 133 -3.03 -8.77 0.62
C ALA A 133 -4.06 -7.64 0.75
N ILE A 134 -5.04 -7.60 -0.15
CA ILE A 134 -6.10 -6.60 -0.16
C ILE A 134 -7.43 -7.34 -0.18
N GLU A 135 -8.29 -7.01 0.76
CA GLU A 135 -9.64 -7.52 0.84
C GLU A 135 -10.60 -6.52 0.18
N GLU A 136 -11.43 -7.01 -0.73
CA GLU A 136 -12.52 -6.28 -1.38
C GLU A 136 -12.17 -4.82 -1.78
N PRO A 137 -11.11 -4.60 -2.60
CA PRO A 137 -10.71 -3.26 -2.99
C PRO A 137 -11.80 -2.47 -3.72
N GLU A 138 -12.83 -3.13 -4.25
CA GLU A 138 -13.99 -2.55 -4.91
C GLU A 138 -14.94 -1.79 -3.97
N ALA A 139 -14.85 -1.98 -2.65
CA ALA A 139 -15.78 -1.39 -1.70
C ALA A 139 -15.80 0.15 -1.83
N HIS A 140 -16.98 0.71 -2.08
CA HIS A 140 -17.20 2.14 -2.29
C HIS A 140 -16.41 2.75 -3.47
N LEU A 141 -15.94 1.95 -4.44
CA LEU A 141 -15.28 2.41 -5.66
C LEU A 141 -16.18 2.31 -6.88
N HIS A 142 -16.21 3.39 -7.66
CA HIS A 142 -16.79 3.37 -8.99
C HIS A 142 -16.03 2.36 -9.90
N PRO A 143 -16.70 1.60 -10.79
CA PRO A 143 -16.06 0.59 -11.63
C PRO A 143 -14.82 1.06 -12.41
N SER A 144 -14.86 2.29 -12.94
CA SER A 144 -13.71 2.88 -13.65
C SER A 144 -12.47 3.07 -12.75
N LEU A 145 -12.66 3.32 -11.46
CA LEU A 145 -11.57 3.40 -10.49
C LEU A 145 -11.00 2.02 -10.16
N GLN A 146 -11.85 0.99 -10.10
CA GLN A 146 -11.41 -0.40 -9.88
C GLN A 146 -10.44 -0.83 -10.99
N TYR A 147 -10.78 -0.56 -12.26
CA TYR A 147 -9.91 -0.86 -13.40
C TYR A 147 -8.57 -0.11 -13.33
N ARG A 148 -8.61 1.20 -13.05
CA ARG A 148 -7.40 2.01 -12.91
C ARG A 148 -6.51 1.53 -11.76
N PHE A 149 -7.14 1.12 -10.66
CA PHE A 149 -6.45 0.59 -9.49
C PHE A 149 -5.73 -0.72 -9.82
N LEU A 150 -6.39 -1.68 -10.45
CA LEU A 150 -5.75 -2.94 -10.87
C LEU A 150 -4.62 -2.73 -11.86
N LYS A 151 -4.82 -1.85 -12.84
CA LYS A 151 -3.77 -1.48 -13.78
C LYS A 151 -2.54 -0.94 -13.04
N PHE A 152 -2.77 -0.02 -12.10
CA PHE A 152 -1.72 0.51 -11.24
C PHE A 152 -1.01 -0.58 -10.43
N LEU A 153 -1.75 -1.52 -9.82
CA LEU A 153 -1.13 -2.65 -9.10
C LEU A 153 -0.26 -3.50 -10.03
N ASN A 154 -0.79 -3.91 -11.18
CA ASN A 154 -0.07 -4.71 -12.18
C ASN A 154 1.21 -4.03 -12.67
N ASP A 155 1.17 -2.71 -12.91
CA ASP A 155 2.33 -1.93 -13.33
C ASP A 155 3.41 -1.86 -12.23
N ASN A 156 3.02 -1.93 -10.95
CA ASN A 156 3.92 -1.80 -9.79
C ASN A 156 4.40 -3.14 -9.19
N MET A 157 3.83 -4.28 -9.61
CA MET A 157 4.23 -5.62 -9.16
C MET A 157 5.69 -5.99 -9.52
N LYS A 158 6.29 -5.34 -10.53
CA LYS A 158 7.66 -5.68 -10.94
C LYS A 158 8.74 -4.92 -10.17
N SER A 159 8.42 -3.74 -9.65
CA SER A 159 9.38 -2.81 -9.07
C SER A 159 9.31 -2.74 -7.54
N ASN A 160 8.12 -2.89 -6.96
CA ASN A 160 7.86 -2.42 -5.59
C ASN A 160 7.29 -3.51 -4.66
N VAL A 161 6.43 -4.39 -5.19
CA VAL A 161 5.78 -5.47 -4.43
C VAL A 161 5.92 -6.78 -5.18
N ARG A 162 6.50 -7.81 -4.56
CA ARG A 162 6.75 -9.09 -5.23
C ARG A 162 5.48 -9.88 -5.51
N GLN A 163 4.51 -9.81 -4.62
CA GLN A 163 3.28 -10.59 -4.72
C GLN A 163 2.09 -9.82 -4.16
N ILE A 164 0.98 -9.83 -4.90
CA ILE A 164 -0.27 -9.17 -4.52
C ILE A 164 -1.38 -10.22 -4.54
N PHE A 165 -2.11 -10.33 -3.45
CA PHE A 165 -3.34 -11.12 -3.34
C PHE A 165 -4.51 -10.18 -3.19
N ILE A 166 -5.57 -10.44 -3.94
CA ILE A 166 -6.82 -9.68 -3.89
C ILE A 166 -7.95 -10.67 -3.73
N SER A 167 -8.76 -10.53 -2.68
CA SER A 167 -10.09 -11.13 -2.64
C SER A 167 -11.08 -10.12 -3.22
N THR A 168 -12.02 -10.61 -4.04
CA THR A 168 -12.99 -9.75 -4.72
C THR A 168 -14.25 -10.53 -5.04
N HIS A 169 -15.38 -9.83 -4.96
CA HIS A 169 -16.67 -10.23 -5.49
C HIS A 169 -17.04 -9.42 -6.75
N SER A 170 -16.14 -8.57 -7.25
CA SER A 170 -16.39 -7.67 -8.36
C SER A 170 -16.07 -8.32 -9.71
N PRO A 171 -17.07 -8.45 -10.60
CA PRO A 171 -16.88 -8.89 -11.97
C PRO A 171 -15.99 -7.95 -12.78
N ASN A 172 -15.95 -6.66 -12.41
CA ASN A 172 -15.05 -5.69 -13.04
C ASN A 172 -13.58 -6.02 -12.76
N ILE A 173 -13.28 -6.57 -11.59
CA ILE A 173 -11.91 -6.91 -11.20
C ILE A 173 -11.47 -8.20 -11.89
N THR A 174 -12.35 -9.20 -11.93
CA THR A 174 -12.06 -10.47 -12.61
C THR A 174 -11.94 -10.29 -14.12
N ALA A 175 -12.81 -9.48 -14.74
CA ALA A 175 -12.74 -9.18 -16.18
C ALA A 175 -11.45 -8.44 -16.58
N ALA A 176 -10.88 -7.65 -15.67
CA ALA A 176 -9.64 -6.92 -15.88
C ALA A 176 -8.38 -7.75 -15.59
N SER A 177 -8.54 -8.99 -15.11
CA SER A 177 -7.46 -9.87 -14.69
C SER A 177 -7.20 -10.97 -15.72
N LYS A 178 -5.94 -11.39 -15.85
CA LYS A 178 -5.60 -12.55 -16.69
C LYS A 178 -6.11 -13.84 -16.08
N LEU A 179 -6.44 -14.84 -16.90
CA LEU A 179 -6.92 -16.15 -16.42
C LEU A 179 -5.92 -16.83 -15.48
N ASP A 180 -4.62 -16.62 -15.69
CA ASP A 180 -3.54 -17.17 -14.85
C ASP A 180 -3.51 -16.59 -13.43
N ASN A 181 -4.09 -15.41 -13.24
CA ASN A 181 -4.14 -14.73 -11.96
C ASN A 181 -5.43 -15.04 -11.18
N LEU A 182 -6.39 -15.72 -11.79
CA LEU A 182 -7.67 -16.03 -11.17
C LEU A 182 -7.58 -17.33 -10.35
N ILE A 183 -8.08 -17.24 -9.13
CA ILE A 183 -8.29 -18.39 -8.24
C ILE A 183 -9.74 -18.31 -7.80
N VAL A 184 -10.54 -19.31 -8.16
CA VAL A 184 -11.96 -19.37 -7.82
C VAL A 184 -12.14 -20.29 -6.63
N LEU A 185 -12.73 -19.77 -5.57
CA LEU A 185 -13.04 -20.53 -4.36
C LEU A 185 -14.54 -20.81 -4.36
N ASN A 186 -14.91 -22.08 -4.31
CA ASN A 186 -16.30 -22.52 -4.25
C ASN A 186 -16.53 -23.36 -2.99
N LYS A 187 -17.65 -23.13 -2.32
CA LYS A 187 -18.11 -23.94 -1.19
C LYS A 187 -19.41 -24.64 -1.59
N ALA A 188 -19.28 -25.78 -2.26
CA ALA A 188 -20.42 -26.60 -2.68
C ALA A 188 -20.91 -27.54 -1.56
N THR A 189 -20.02 -27.96 -0.65
CA THR A 189 -20.28 -28.85 0.49
C THR A 189 -19.68 -28.27 1.78
N GLU A 190 -19.41 -29.09 2.80
CA GLU A 190 -18.60 -28.70 3.97
C GLU A 190 -17.14 -28.40 3.59
N GLU A 191 -16.69 -28.77 2.39
CA GLU A 191 -15.32 -28.56 1.91
C GLU A 191 -15.23 -27.37 0.93
N ILE A 192 -14.05 -26.74 0.89
CA ILE A 192 -13.73 -25.66 -0.05
C ILE A 192 -13.04 -26.27 -1.26
N GLU A 193 -13.66 -26.11 -2.43
CA GLU A 193 -13.09 -26.47 -3.72
C GLU A 193 -12.35 -25.26 -4.32
N VAL A 194 -11.18 -25.51 -4.89
CA VAL A 194 -10.34 -24.47 -5.51
C VAL A 194 -10.17 -24.77 -6.99
N ALA A 195 -10.58 -23.82 -7.84
CA ALA A 195 -10.41 -23.91 -9.28
C ALA A 195 -9.43 -22.85 -9.80
N TYR A 196 -8.66 -23.22 -10.83
CA TYR A 196 -7.65 -22.38 -11.47
C TYR A 196 -7.95 -22.27 -12.97
N PRO A 197 -8.78 -21.29 -13.41
CA PRO A 197 -9.20 -21.17 -14.81
C PRO A 197 -8.04 -21.17 -15.82
N GLY A 198 -6.93 -20.49 -15.50
CA GLY A 198 -5.76 -20.44 -16.39
C GLY A 198 -5.03 -21.77 -16.60
N ARG A 199 -5.19 -22.75 -15.68
CA ARG A 199 -4.51 -24.05 -15.74
C ARG A 199 -5.23 -25.09 -16.62
N VAL A 200 -6.43 -24.77 -17.11
CA VAL A 200 -7.21 -25.65 -18.00
C VAL A 200 -6.57 -25.75 -19.39
N PHE A 201 -5.79 -24.75 -19.80
CA PHE A 201 -5.17 -24.66 -21.12
C PHE A 201 -3.71 -25.14 -21.10
N ASP A 202 -3.32 -26.03 -22.00
CA ASP A 202 -1.91 -26.40 -22.22
C ASP A 202 -1.23 -25.40 -23.16
N LEU A 203 -0.31 -24.59 -22.62
CA LEU A 203 0.43 -23.59 -23.38
C LEU A 203 1.42 -24.16 -24.40
N LYS A 204 1.69 -25.48 -24.38
CA LYS A 204 2.49 -26.17 -25.38
C LYS A 204 1.71 -26.41 -26.67
N ASP A 205 0.39 -26.52 -26.58
CA ASP A 205 -0.49 -26.62 -27.74
C ASP A 205 -0.84 -25.22 -28.27
N LYS A 206 -0.71 -25.06 -29.60
CA LYS A 206 -1.03 -23.80 -30.27
C LYS A 206 -2.53 -23.50 -30.22
N ASP A 207 -3.37 -24.52 -30.28
CA ASP A 207 -4.82 -24.37 -30.33
C ASP A 207 -5.36 -23.97 -28.95
N ASP A 208 -4.81 -24.54 -27.87
CA ASP A 208 -5.13 -24.13 -26.50
C ASP A 208 -4.66 -22.71 -26.20
N LYS A 209 -3.50 -22.30 -26.72
CA LYS A 209 -3.02 -20.93 -26.59
C LYS A 209 -3.95 -19.93 -27.29
N ALA A 210 -4.45 -20.27 -28.48
CA ALA A 210 -5.42 -19.46 -29.20
C ALA A 210 -6.76 -19.40 -28.46
N SER A 211 -7.24 -20.54 -27.97
CA SER A 211 -8.46 -20.66 -27.17
C SER A 211 -8.39 -19.83 -25.88
N LYS A 212 -7.27 -19.88 -25.16
CA LYS A 212 -7.06 -19.06 -23.95
C LYS A 212 -7.15 -17.57 -24.25
N SER A 213 -6.48 -17.10 -25.30
CA SER A 213 -6.52 -15.70 -25.73
C SER A 213 -7.93 -15.27 -26.13
N TYR A 214 -8.67 -16.16 -26.79
CA TYR A 214 -10.07 -15.92 -27.14
C TYR A 214 -10.94 -15.76 -25.89
N VAL A 215 -10.83 -16.67 -24.91
CA VAL A 215 -11.58 -16.62 -23.65
C VAL A 215 -11.22 -15.36 -22.85
N GLU A 216 -9.94 -15.01 -22.72
CA GLU A 216 -9.50 -13.77 -22.05
C GLU A 216 -10.09 -12.52 -22.70
N ARG A 217 -10.21 -12.50 -24.03
CA ARG A 217 -10.84 -11.38 -24.75
C ARG A 217 -12.36 -11.34 -24.57
N TYR A 218 -13.00 -12.50 -24.41
CA TYR A 218 -14.46 -12.63 -24.30
C TYR A 218 -14.98 -12.47 -22.88
N LEU A 219 -14.12 -12.65 -21.85
CA LEU A 219 -14.43 -12.41 -20.45
C LEU A 219 -14.57 -10.92 -20.13
N ASP A 220 -15.57 -10.29 -20.71
CA ASP A 220 -16.05 -8.97 -20.31
C ASP A 220 -16.70 -9.02 -18.90
N VAL A 221 -17.10 -7.86 -18.38
CA VAL A 221 -17.70 -7.75 -17.04
C VAL A 221 -18.94 -8.64 -16.91
N THR A 222 -19.83 -8.61 -17.92
CA THR A 222 -21.10 -9.37 -17.92
C THR A 222 -20.86 -10.87 -17.94
N LYS A 223 -19.88 -11.36 -18.71
CA LYS A 223 -19.55 -12.78 -18.76
C LYS A 223 -18.77 -13.21 -17.54
N SER A 224 -17.96 -12.32 -16.96
CA SER A 224 -17.21 -12.59 -15.74
C SER A 224 -18.12 -12.85 -14.53
N ASP A 225 -19.37 -12.39 -14.54
CA ASP A 225 -20.40 -12.78 -13.56
C ASP A 225 -20.52 -14.30 -13.42
N MET A 226 -20.21 -15.06 -14.48
CA MET A 226 -20.24 -16.53 -14.46
C MET A 226 -19.33 -17.13 -13.37
N LEU A 227 -18.23 -16.45 -13.03
CA LEU A 227 -17.27 -16.91 -12.01
C LEU A 227 -17.86 -16.88 -10.60
N PHE A 228 -18.96 -16.13 -10.40
CA PHE A 228 -19.67 -15.99 -9.14
C PHE A 228 -21.02 -16.73 -9.14
N ALA A 229 -21.42 -17.31 -10.28
CA ALA A 229 -22.70 -17.98 -10.44
C ALA A 229 -22.68 -19.40 -9.86
N LYS A 230 -23.80 -19.83 -9.27
CA LYS A 230 -23.97 -21.22 -8.82
C LYS A 230 -24.19 -22.20 -9.98
N ARG A 231 -24.80 -21.72 -11.07
CA ARG A 231 -25.14 -22.50 -12.26
C ARG A 231 -25.05 -21.59 -13.48
N ILE A 232 -24.56 -22.14 -14.58
CA ILE A 232 -24.37 -21.42 -15.85
C ILE A 232 -25.19 -22.15 -16.91
N ILE A 233 -25.95 -21.39 -17.71
CA ILE A 233 -26.62 -21.89 -18.91
C ILE A 233 -25.89 -21.28 -20.10
N LEU A 234 -25.32 -22.12 -20.96
CA LEU A 234 -24.65 -21.67 -22.17
C LEU A 234 -25.68 -21.61 -23.31
N VAL A 235 -25.72 -20.49 -24.01
CA VAL A 235 -26.57 -20.24 -25.18
C VAL A 235 -25.68 -19.73 -26.32
N GLU A 236 -26.10 -19.91 -27.57
CA GLU A 236 -25.28 -19.55 -28.76
C GLU A 236 -24.99 -18.05 -28.88
N GLY A 237 -25.84 -17.19 -28.30
CA GLY A 237 -25.73 -15.73 -28.36
C GLY A 237 -27.03 -15.08 -28.82
#